data_AF-A0AAN9A1Z2-F1
#
_entry.id   AF-A0AAN9A1Z2-F1
#
_cell.length_a   1.000
_cell.length_b   1.000
_cell.length_c   1.000
_cell.angle_alpha   90.00
_cell.angle_beta   90.00
_cell.angle_gamma   90.00
#
_symmetry.space_group_name_H-M   'P 1'
#
loop_
_entity.id
_entity.type
_entity.pdbx_description
1 polymer ?
#
loop_
_entity_poly.entity_id
_entity_poly.type
_entity_poly.pdbx_seq_one_letter_code
_entity_poly.pdbx_strand_id
1 'polypeptide(L)' 'DPDDKHLRKVEMEVLIPKKMREIARDEKCPKEVADFTKCCKDSGLKMIYKCRAENKALWDCLTHWYNDAEFK' A
#
# COMPACT_ATOMS: atom_id res chain seq x y z
N ASP A 1 -30.39 -11.14 -1.97
CA ASP A 1 -30.82 -12.32 -1.23
C ASP A 1 -30.09 -12.30 0.11
N PRO A 2 -30.79 -12.35 1.25
CA PRO A 2 -30.16 -12.32 2.58
C PRO A 2 -29.18 -13.48 2.84
N ASP A 3 -29.24 -14.57 2.06
CA ASP A 3 -28.32 -15.71 2.15
C ASP A 3 -27.21 -15.70 1.10
N ASP A 4 -27.11 -14.63 0.29
CA ASP A 4 -26.07 -14.48 -0.72
C ASP A 4 -24.70 -14.25 -0.07
N LYS A 5 -23.83 -15.26 -0.16
CA LYS A 5 -22.46 -15.24 0.37
C LYS A 5 -21.42 -14.87 -0.67
N HIS A 6 -21.82 -14.49 -1.90
CA HIS A 6 -20.87 -14.09 -2.92
C HIS A 6 -20.28 -12.72 -2.59
N LEU A 7 -18.98 -12.57 -2.84
CA LEU A 7 -18.35 -11.26 -2.75
C LEU A 7 -18.89 -10.36 -3.85
N ARG A 8 -19.28 -9.14 -3.48
CA ARG A 8 -19.69 -8.11 -4.43
C ARG A 8 -18.46 -7.62 -5.19
N LYS A 9 -18.69 -7.05 -6.37
CA LYS A 9 -17.65 -6.43 -7.19
C LYS A 9 -16.78 -5.44 -6.40
N VAL A 10 -17.39 -4.61 -5.54
CA VAL A 10 -16.68 -3.65 -4.68
C VAL A 10 -15.78 -4.36 -3.66
N GLU A 11 -16.22 -5.49 -3.10
CA GLU A 11 -15.41 -6.25 -2.15
C GLU A 11 -14.18 -6.86 -2.83
N MET A 12 -14.36 -7.46 -4.01
CA MET A 12 -13.29 -8.08 -4.78
C MET A 12 -12.30 -7.06 -5.36
N GLU A 13 -12.79 -6.01 -6.00
CA GLU A 13 -11.95 -5.11 -6.80
C GLU A 13 -11.42 -3.90 -6.01
N VAL A 14 -12.02 -3.58 -4.84
CA VAL A 14 -11.65 -2.40 -4.06
C VAL A 14 -11.23 -2.76 -2.65
N LEU A 15 -12.08 -3.47 -1.89
CA LEU A 15 -11.83 -3.67 -0.46
C LEU A 15 -10.71 -4.68 -0.20
N ILE A 16 -10.68 -5.82 -0.90
CA ILE A 16 -9.60 -6.80 -0.79
C ILE A 16 -8.26 -6.16 -1.17
N PRO A 17 -8.09 -5.53 -2.36
CA PRO A 17 -6.84 -4.84 -2.73
C PRO A 17 -6.42 -3.76 -1.73
N LYS A 18 -7.38 -3.01 -1.17
CA LYS A 18 -7.09 -2.01 -0.14
C LYS A 18 -6.57 -2.67 1.14
N LYS A 19 -7.22 -3.73 1.62
CA LYS A 19 -6.82 -4.45 2.83
C LYS A 19 -5.44 -5.09 2.67
N MET A 20 -5.19 -5.71 1.53
CA MET A 20 -3.89 -6.28 1.17
C MET A 20 -2.78 -5.23 1.20
N ARG A 21 -3.03 -4.06 0.62
CA ARG A 21 -2.08 -2.94 0.65
C ARG A 21 -1.82 -2.44 2.08
N GLU A 22 -2.84 -2.38 2.94
CA GLU A 22 -2.69 -1.99 4.34
C GLU A 22 -1.80 -2.98 5.10
N ILE A 23 -2.03 -4.29 4.96
CA ILE A 23 -1.21 -5.32 5.58
C ILE A 23 0.23 -5.24 5.05
N ALA A 24 0.43 -5.15 3.74
CA ALA A 24 1.76 -5.02 3.15
C ALA A 24 2.50 -3.77 3.68
N ARG A 25 1.80 -2.64 3.78
CA ARG A 25 2.36 -1.39 4.32
C ARG A 25 2.82 -1.57 5.77
N ASP A 26 1.97 -2.15 6.60
CA ASP A 26 2.17 -2.19 8.05
C ASP A 26 3.13 -3.31 8.48
N GLU A 27 3.12 -4.45 7.79
CA GLU A 27 3.88 -5.65 8.17
C GLU A 27 5.09 -5.93 7.28
N LYS A 28 5.04 -5.58 5.99
CA LYS A 28 6.05 -6.00 5.00
C LYS A 28 6.96 -4.86 4.52
N CYS A 29 6.45 -3.64 4.48
CA CYS A 29 7.17 -2.45 4.05
C CYS A 29 7.43 -1.41 5.18
N PRO A 30 7.68 -1.80 6.46
CA PRO A 30 7.79 -0.83 7.54
C PRO A 30 8.98 0.12 7.36
N LYS A 31 10.06 -0.35 6.72
CA LYS A 31 11.25 0.45 6.43
C LYS A 31 10.93 1.55 5.40
N GLU A 32 10.33 1.19 4.27
CA GLU A 32 9.96 2.12 3.20
C GLU A 32 8.95 3.16 3.70
N VAL A 33 8.02 2.74 4.56
CA VAL A 33 7.08 3.65 5.24
C VAL A 33 7.81 4.63 6.15
N ALA A 34 8.76 4.15 6.95
CA ALA A 34 9.54 5.00 7.85
C ALA A 34 10.39 6.02 7.08
N ASP A 35 11.08 5.58 6.02
CA ASP A 35 11.91 6.44 5.18
C ASP A 35 11.08 7.50 4.45
N PHE A 36 9.95 7.10 3.84
CA PHE A 36 9.04 8.04 3.20
C PHE A 36 8.44 9.04 4.20
N THR A 37 8.02 8.57 5.38
CA THR A 37 7.47 9.42 6.44
C THR A 37 8.52 10.43 6.93
N LYS A 38 9.76 9.99 7.10
CA LYS A 38 10.88 10.86 7.48
C LYS A 38 11.11 11.94 6.42
N CYS A 39 11.19 11.56 5.15
CA CYS A 39 11.36 12.52 4.06
C CYS A 39 10.21 13.55 4.02
N CYS A 40 8.97 13.11 4.22
CA CYS A 40 7.80 14.00 4.23
C CYS A 40 7.87 15.02 5.37
N LYS A 41 8.25 14.58 6.58
CA LYS A 41 8.44 15.46 7.74
C LYS A 41 9.54 16.49 7.49
N ASP A 42 10.66 16.08 6.92
CA ASP A 42 11.82 16.95 6.67
C ASP A 42 11.59 17.93 5.49
N SER A 43 10.77 17.53 4.51
CA SER A 43 10.54 18.30 3.30
C SER A 43 9.36 19.27 3.38
N GLY A 44 8.40 19.04 4.29
CA GLY A 44 7.16 19.83 4.37
C GLY A 44 6.45 19.89 3.00
N LEU A 45 6.03 21.09 2.57
CA LEU A 45 5.37 21.29 1.27
C LEU A 45 6.22 20.85 0.06
N LYS A 46 7.53 20.71 0.23
CA LYS A 46 8.48 20.32 -0.82
C LYS A 46 8.51 18.81 -1.08
N MET A 47 7.76 18.02 -0.31
CA MET A 47 7.78 16.56 -0.37
C MET A 47 7.48 15.96 -1.75
N ILE A 48 6.61 16.58 -2.55
CA ILE A 48 6.15 16.03 -3.84
C ILE A 48 7.31 15.86 -4.84
N TYR A 49 8.33 16.72 -4.75
CA TYR A 49 9.52 16.62 -5.59
C TYR A 49 10.72 16.04 -4.86
N LYS A 50 10.87 16.31 -3.56
CA LYS A 50 12.02 15.79 -2.78
C LYS A 50 11.91 14.31 -2.45
N CYS A 51 10.71 13.82 -2.16
CA CYS A 51 10.50 12.45 -1.66
C CYS A 51 10.11 11.46 -2.77
N ARG A 52 10.45 11.76 -4.03
CA ARG A 52 10.09 10.91 -5.18
C ARG A 52 10.76 9.54 -5.10
N ALA A 53 12.00 9.49 -4.61
CA ALA A 53 12.77 8.25 -4.49
C ALA A 53 12.16 7.34 -3.41
N GLU A 54 11.87 7.89 -2.24
CA GLU A 54 11.25 7.17 -1.12
C GLU A 54 9.82 6.73 -1.46
N ASN A 55 9.06 7.60 -2.14
CA ASN A 55 7.73 7.24 -2.63
C ASN A 55 7.79 6.10 -3.65
N LYS A 56 8.78 6.12 -4.56
CA LYS A 56 8.99 5.03 -5.52
C LYS A 56 9.36 3.73 -4.81
N ALA A 57 10.27 3.78 -3.83
CA ALA A 57 10.65 2.60 -3.05
C ALA A 57 9.45 1.99 -2.31
N LEU A 58 8.62 2.83 -1.67
CA LEU A 58 7.38 2.39 -1.03
C LEU A 58 6.40 1.79 -2.04
N TRP A 59 6.22 2.43 -3.20
CA TRP A 59 5.35 1.92 -4.26
C TRP A 59 5.84 0.58 -4.83
N ASP A 60 7.14 0.44 -5.04
CA ASP A 60 7.75 -0.80 -5.54
C ASP A 60 7.56 -1.93 -4.51
N CYS A 61 7.76 -1.67 -3.21
CA CYS A 61 7.52 -2.64 -2.14
C CYS A 61 6.04 -3.08 -2.08
N LEU A 62 5.10 -2.13 -2.07
CA LEU A 62 3.67 -2.46 -2.04
C LEU A 62 3.22 -3.22 -3.29
N THR A 63 3.75 -2.85 -4.46
CA THR A 63 3.44 -3.52 -5.74
C THR A 63 3.99 -4.94 -5.78
N HIS A 64 5.17 -5.17 -5.21
CA HIS A 64 5.72 -6.52 -5.06
C HIS A 64 4.77 -7.42 -4.27
N TRP A 65 4.39 -7.00 -3.06
CA TRP A 65 3.48 -7.80 -2.21
C TRP A 65 2.06 -7.91 -2.77
N TYR A 66 1.57 -6.91 -3.50
CA TYR A 66 0.28 -7.02 -4.18
C TYR A 66 0.27 -8.10 -5.29
N ASN A 67 1.42 -8.36 -5.92
CA ASN A 67 1.54 -9.35 -6.98
C ASN A 67 2.08 -10.70 -6.49
N ASP A 68 2.50 -10.78 -5.23
CA ASP A 68 2.97 -11.99 -4.61
C ASP A 68 1.83 -13.03 -4.53
N ALA A 69 2.09 -14.23 -5.07
CA ALA A 69 1.08 -15.28 -5.19
C ALA A 69 0.84 -16.03 -3.88
N GLU A 70 1.75 -15.97 -2.91
CA GLU A 70 1.55 -16.52 -1.58
C GLU A 70 0.77 -15.55 -0.68
N PHE A 71 0.73 -14.27 -1.06
CA PHE A 71 -0.02 -13.23 -0.36
C PHE A 71 -1.44 -13.05 -0.90
N LYS A 72 -1.68 -13.26 -2.22
CA LYS A 72 -3.01 -13.24 -2.85
C LYS A 72 -3.93 -14.39 -2.43
#